data_AF-A0A7X7CA58-F1
#
_entry.id   AF-A0A7X7CA58-F1
#
_cell.length_a   1.000
_cell.length_b   1.000
_cell.length_c   1.000
_cell.angle_alpha   90.00
_cell.angle_beta   90.00
_cell.angle_gamma   90.00
#
_symmetry.space_group_name_H-M   'P 1'
#
loop_
_entity.id
_entity.type
_entity.pdbx_description
1 polymer ?
#
loop_
_entity_poly.entity_id
_entity_poly.type
_entity_poly.pdbx_seq_one_letter_code
_entity_poly.pdbx_strand_id
1 'polypeptide(L)'
;MIKRISLPIFIIIACISVGDASAEGKNQHTISQETIELIAAGDLQGASVKLAESPQGMKVKYIQGEISKVLYMEASEKPSKSNAYNAYRRAATAYHNLYLFLLAEGVSSDKFLSEAKKNYTKASRVAKGMQKDQCKLLEAALFAASGDLKKASKIFEKVEQAATFGDFAAAEHAAAYNAALGNVDEAVRNLQRAYEIDPEKTSEWIFVSDDFFKIQNEPSFLEMLRKFAIEPKNETTLSIPASKKPALEIAEPSPFFMKGINLPKYKRTKRKK
;
A
#
# COMPACT_ATOMS: atom_id res chain seq x y z
N MET A 1 3.24 -6.31 80.70
CA MET A 1 3.50 -7.03 79.43
C MET A 1 2.40 -6.69 78.44
N ILE A 2 2.65 -5.73 77.55
CA ILE A 2 1.71 -5.32 76.50
C ILE A 2 2.47 -5.41 75.17
N LYS A 3 2.02 -6.33 74.32
CA LYS A 3 2.55 -6.59 72.97
C LYS A 3 2.25 -5.38 72.08
N ARG A 4 3.29 -4.74 71.53
CA ARG A 4 3.12 -3.83 70.38
C ARG A 4 3.03 -4.65 69.11
N ILE A 5 1.87 -4.56 68.47
CA ILE A 5 1.55 -5.15 67.18
C ILE A 5 2.27 -4.32 66.10
N SER A 6 3.04 -5.01 65.26
CA SER A 6 3.64 -4.45 64.04
C SER A 6 2.57 -4.39 62.95
N LEU A 7 2.31 -3.19 62.40
CA LEU A 7 1.65 -3.03 61.11
C LEU A 7 2.72 -2.69 60.06
N PRO A 8 2.76 -3.37 58.91
CA PRO A 8 3.62 -2.95 57.80
C PRO A 8 2.99 -1.74 57.09
N ILE A 9 3.84 -0.74 56.83
CA ILE A 9 3.56 0.44 56.02
C ILE A 9 3.34 -0.02 54.58
N PHE A 10 2.10 0.04 54.09
CA PHE A 10 1.81 -0.06 52.66
C PHE A 10 2.18 1.27 51.99
N ILE A 11 3.28 1.27 51.25
CA ILE A 11 3.64 2.36 50.33
C ILE A 11 2.71 2.21 49.12
N ILE A 12 1.72 3.10 49.01
CA ILE A 12 0.93 3.28 47.79
C ILE A 12 1.83 4.03 46.81
N ILE A 13 2.44 3.31 45.87
CA ILE A 13 3.07 3.92 44.69
C ILE A 13 1.93 4.30 43.75
N ALA A 14 1.61 5.60 43.72
CA ALA A 14 0.80 6.17 42.65
C ALA A 14 1.62 6.11 41.35
N CYS A 15 1.27 5.18 40.46
CA CYS A 15 1.73 5.20 39.08
C CYS A 15 1.11 6.41 38.38
N ILE A 16 1.77 7.56 38.48
CA ILE A 16 1.57 8.65 37.54
C ILE A 16 2.20 8.19 36.23
N SER A 17 1.38 7.68 35.32
CA SER A 17 1.74 7.52 33.92
C SER A 17 2.01 8.91 33.36
N VAL A 18 3.28 9.34 33.42
CA VAL A 18 3.78 10.41 32.56
C VAL A 18 3.74 9.82 31.16
N GLY A 19 2.65 10.12 30.43
CA GLY A 19 2.56 9.81 29.02
C GLY A 19 3.68 10.56 28.32
N ASP A 20 4.65 9.81 27.80
CA ASP A 20 5.68 10.34 26.92
C ASP A 20 5.00 10.95 25.68
N ALA A 21 4.95 12.28 25.70
CA ALA A 21 4.75 13.09 24.52
C ALA A 21 6.02 12.98 23.64
N SER A 22 6.11 11.91 22.84
CA SER A 22 7.14 11.78 21.81
C SER A 22 6.79 10.66 20.82
N ALA A 23 5.79 10.92 19.97
CA ALA A 23 5.71 10.39 18.61
C ALA A 23 4.39 10.87 17.99
N GLU A 24 4.31 12.14 17.58
CA GLU A 24 3.43 12.48 16.46
C GLU A 24 4.05 11.83 15.21
N GLY A 25 3.76 10.54 15.05
CA GLY A 25 3.98 9.84 13.80
C GLY A 25 3.13 10.52 12.74
N LYS A 26 3.79 11.22 11.81
CA LYS A 26 3.17 11.70 10.57
C LYS A 26 2.81 10.50 9.70
N ASN A 27 1.72 9.82 10.07
CA ASN A 27 0.90 8.90 9.30
C ASN A 27 -0.13 8.28 10.26
N GLN A 28 -1.05 9.11 10.76
CA GLN A 28 -2.23 8.60 11.46
C GLN A 28 -3.31 8.33 10.41
N HIS A 29 -3.77 7.08 10.35
CA HIS A 29 -4.91 6.64 9.54
C HIS A 29 -6.03 7.69 9.57
N THR A 30 -6.26 8.34 8.44
CA THR A 30 -7.28 9.40 8.31
C THR A 30 -8.70 8.85 8.41
N ILE A 31 -8.86 7.53 8.30
CA ILE A 31 -10.13 6.82 8.42
C ILE A 31 -10.15 6.12 9.77
N SER A 32 -11.18 6.41 10.58
CA SER A 32 -11.30 5.85 11.93
C SER A 32 -11.61 4.36 11.93
N GLN A 33 -11.24 3.68 13.01
CA GLN A 33 -11.58 2.26 13.22
C GLN A 33 -13.09 2.00 13.15
N GLU A 34 -13.90 2.89 13.73
CA GLU A 34 -15.37 2.83 13.64
C GLU A 34 -15.84 2.86 12.17
N THR A 35 -15.22 3.68 11.32
CA THR A 35 -15.54 3.73 9.89
C THR A 35 -15.16 2.44 9.17
N ILE A 36 -14.00 1.87 9.50
CA ILE A 36 -13.56 0.57 8.96
C ILE A 36 -14.55 -0.53 9.34
N GLU A 37 -15.02 -0.55 10.58
CA GLU A 37 -16.01 -1.51 11.08
C GLU A 37 -17.36 -1.38 10.37
N LEU A 38 -17.83 -0.15 10.12
CA LEU A 38 -19.04 0.09 9.34
C LEU A 38 -18.91 -0.42 7.90
N ILE A 39 -17.77 -0.14 7.25
CA ILE A 39 -17.47 -0.66 5.91
C ILE A 39 -17.44 -2.19 5.93
N ALA A 40 -16.77 -2.81 6.90
CA ALA A 40 -16.68 -4.26 7.03
C ALA A 40 -18.04 -4.93 7.26
N ALA A 41 -18.91 -4.32 8.08
CA ALA A 41 -20.29 -4.74 8.29
C ALA A 41 -21.16 -4.53 7.04
N GLY A 42 -20.67 -3.76 6.05
CA GLY A 42 -21.39 -3.41 4.85
C GLY A 42 -22.45 -2.34 5.06
N ASP A 43 -22.39 -1.60 6.18
CA ASP A 43 -23.17 -0.38 6.43
C ASP A 43 -22.47 0.81 5.75
N LEU A 44 -22.66 0.88 4.43
CA LEU A 44 -22.01 1.87 3.60
C LEU A 44 -22.61 3.28 3.75
N GLN A 45 -23.88 3.38 4.14
CA GLN A 45 -24.51 4.65 4.47
C GLN A 45 -23.93 5.23 5.77
N GLY A 46 -23.84 4.41 6.83
CA GLY A 46 -23.22 4.81 8.09
C GLY A 46 -21.75 5.21 7.91
N ALA A 47 -20.99 4.39 7.17
CA ALA A 47 -19.61 4.71 6.82
C ALA A 47 -19.49 6.04 6.04
N SER A 48 -20.39 6.31 5.10
CA SER A 48 -20.39 7.56 4.33
C SER A 48 -20.61 8.79 5.21
N VAL A 49 -21.47 8.69 6.24
CA VAL A 49 -21.68 9.78 7.21
C VAL A 49 -20.40 10.05 7.99
N LYS A 50 -19.76 9.00 8.52
CA LYS A 50 -18.52 9.14 9.30
C LYS A 50 -17.35 9.68 8.47
N LEU A 51 -17.22 9.27 7.22
CA LEU A 51 -16.20 9.83 6.31
C LEU A 51 -16.41 11.31 6.00
N ALA A 52 -17.67 11.78 5.98
CA ALA A 52 -17.98 13.19 5.76
C ALA A 52 -17.55 14.07 6.96
N GLU A 53 -17.54 13.49 8.17
CA GLU A 53 -17.07 14.13 9.41
C GLU A 53 -15.55 14.06 9.59
N SER A 54 -14.86 13.21 8.83
CA SER A 54 -13.42 12.97 8.96
C SER A 54 -12.57 14.07 8.30
N PRO A 55 -11.32 14.29 8.76
CA PRO A 55 -10.37 15.16 8.06
C PRO A 55 -10.24 14.78 6.59
N GLN A 56 -10.45 15.75 5.72
CA GLN A 56 -10.50 15.49 4.28
C GLN A 56 -9.10 15.29 3.70
N GLY A 57 -8.91 14.19 2.99
CA GLY A 57 -7.68 13.84 2.29
C GLY A 57 -7.98 12.98 1.05
N MET A 58 -6.99 12.76 0.19
CA MET A 58 -7.19 11.99 -1.04
C MET A 58 -7.73 10.58 -0.75
N LYS A 59 -7.22 9.92 0.31
CA LYS A 59 -7.69 8.59 0.72
C LYS A 59 -9.17 8.59 1.16
N VAL A 60 -9.57 9.53 2.01
CA VAL A 60 -10.98 9.67 2.46
C VAL A 60 -11.90 9.89 1.26
N LYS A 61 -11.55 10.83 0.36
CA LYS A 61 -12.34 11.11 -0.85
C LYS A 61 -12.42 9.90 -1.78
N TYR A 62 -11.32 9.16 -1.92
CA TYR A 62 -11.27 7.94 -2.71
C TYR A 62 -12.26 6.89 -2.16
N ILE A 63 -12.20 6.59 -0.85
CA ILE A 63 -13.11 5.63 -0.22
C ILE A 63 -14.57 6.10 -0.30
N GLN A 64 -14.86 7.39 -0.05
CA GLN A 64 -16.20 7.96 -0.26
C GLN A 64 -16.69 7.78 -1.70
N GLY A 65 -15.80 7.95 -2.69
CA GLY A 65 -16.10 7.73 -4.10
C GLY A 65 -16.43 6.28 -4.41
N GLU A 66 -15.71 5.32 -3.84
CA GLU A 66 -16.01 3.89 -4.00
C GLU A 66 -17.34 3.51 -3.35
N ILE A 67 -17.59 3.97 -2.12
CA ILE A 67 -18.87 3.79 -1.42
C ILE A 67 -20.02 4.36 -2.27
N SER A 68 -19.88 5.58 -2.77
CA SER A 68 -20.90 6.22 -3.60
C SER A 68 -21.23 5.42 -4.87
N LYS A 69 -20.21 4.83 -5.52
CA LYS A 69 -20.43 3.96 -6.70
C LYS A 69 -21.21 2.70 -6.34
N VAL A 70 -20.94 2.09 -5.19
CA VAL A 70 -21.67 0.91 -4.71
C VAL A 70 -23.11 1.28 -4.42
N LEU A 71 -23.34 2.30 -3.59
CA LEU A 71 -24.67 2.76 -3.21
C LEU A 71 -25.53 3.15 -4.43
N TYR A 72 -24.92 3.85 -5.39
CA TYR A 72 -25.58 4.17 -6.65
C TYR A 72 -26.00 2.92 -7.42
N MET A 73 -25.13 1.91 -7.53
CA MET A 73 -25.44 0.66 -8.22
C MET A 73 -26.54 -0.13 -7.51
N GLU A 74 -26.54 -0.16 -6.17
CA GLU A 74 -27.55 -0.86 -5.37
C GLU A 74 -28.94 -0.21 -5.47
N ALA A 75 -28.98 1.12 -5.55
CA ALA A 75 -30.22 1.87 -5.72
C ALA A 75 -30.73 1.92 -7.17
N SER A 76 -29.86 1.63 -8.15
CA SER A 76 -30.20 1.74 -9.57
C SER A 76 -30.97 0.52 -10.08
N GLU A 77 -31.87 0.76 -11.03
CA GLU A 77 -32.43 -0.30 -11.85
C GLU A 77 -31.35 -0.97 -12.72
N LYS A 78 -31.72 -2.10 -13.34
CA LYS A 78 -30.83 -2.81 -14.26
C LYS A 78 -30.32 -1.86 -15.35
N PRO A 79 -28.99 -1.77 -15.59
CA PRO A 79 -28.45 -0.85 -16.56
C PRO A 79 -28.90 -1.21 -17.98
N SER A 80 -29.09 -0.17 -18.81
CA SER A 80 -29.38 -0.32 -20.23
C SER A 80 -28.26 -1.09 -20.95
N LYS A 81 -28.57 -1.69 -22.11
CA LYS A 81 -27.61 -2.49 -22.88
C LYS A 81 -26.34 -1.71 -23.23
N SER A 82 -26.45 -0.42 -23.57
CA SER A 82 -25.31 0.44 -23.91
C SER A 82 -24.42 0.75 -22.70
N ASN A 83 -25.01 0.82 -21.50
CA ASN A 83 -24.29 1.20 -20.28
C ASN A 83 -23.90 0.01 -19.40
N ALA A 84 -24.39 -1.20 -19.72
CA ALA A 84 -24.22 -2.40 -18.91
C ALA A 84 -22.75 -2.69 -18.56
N TYR A 85 -21.85 -2.62 -19.54
CA TYR A 85 -20.42 -2.85 -19.29
C TYR A 85 -19.86 -1.88 -18.25
N ASN A 86 -20.05 -0.58 -18.46
CA ASN A 86 -19.50 0.46 -17.59
C ASN A 86 -20.13 0.39 -16.20
N ALA A 87 -21.43 0.14 -16.09
CA ALA A 87 -22.11 0.01 -14.81
C ALA A 87 -21.56 -1.17 -14.00
N TYR A 88 -21.51 -2.37 -14.60
CA TYR A 88 -21.01 -3.55 -13.92
C TYR A 88 -19.51 -3.47 -13.60
N ARG A 89 -18.69 -2.94 -14.52
CA ARG A 89 -17.25 -2.76 -14.26
C ARG A 89 -17.01 -1.77 -13.13
N ARG A 90 -17.71 -0.62 -13.11
CA ARG A 90 -17.59 0.37 -12.04
C ARG A 90 -17.99 -0.20 -10.69
N ALA A 91 -19.09 -0.94 -10.62
CA ALA A 91 -19.51 -1.61 -9.40
C ALA A 91 -18.49 -2.66 -8.97
N ALA A 92 -17.99 -3.49 -9.90
CA ALA A 92 -17.00 -4.51 -9.61
C ALA A 92 -15.71 -3.92 -9.02
N THR A 93 -15.17 -2.88 -9.66
CA THR A 93 -13.98 -2.17 -9.17
C THR A 93 -14.24 -1.50 -7.83
N ALA A 94 -15.41 -0.91 -7.58
CA ALA A 94 -15.70 -0.29 -6.29
C ALA A 94 -15.75 -1.32 -5.16
N TYR A 95 -16.42 -2.46 -5.36
CA TYR A 95 -16.38 -3.57 -4.41
C TYR A 95 -14.97 -4.14 -4.22
N HIS A 96 -14.20 -4.26 -5.30
CA HIS A 96 -12.82 -4.72 -5.25
C HIS A 96 -11.94 -3.76 -4.42
N ASN A 97 -12.04 -2.45 -4.66
CA ASN A 97 -11.25 -1.46 -3.94
C ASN A 97 -11.61 -1.40 -2.45
N LEU A 98 -12.90 -1.51 -2.10
CA LEU A 98 -13.32 -1.63 -0.70
C LEU A 98 -12.83 -2.93 -0.05
N TYR A 99 -12.79 -4.04 -0.81
CA TYR A 99 -12.20 -5.29 -0.35
C TYR A 99 -10.69 -5.15 -0.09
N LEU A 100 -9.93 -4.54 -1.00
CA LEU A 100 -8.50 -4.28 -0.84
C LEU A 100 -8.21 -3.33 0.34
N PHE A 101 -9.03 -2.30 0.51
CA PHE A 101 -8.96 -1.41 1.66
C PHE A 101 -9.07 -2.19 2.96
N LEU A 102 -10.11 -3.02 3.10
CA LEU A 102 -10.25 -3.85 4.30
C LEU A 102 -9.07 -4.81 4.47
N LEU A 103 -8.59 -5.45 3.40
CA LEU A 103 -7.42 -6.34 3.49
C LEU A 103 -6.17 -5.62 3.98
N ALA A 104 -5.93 -4.38 3.53
CA ALA A 104 -4.81 -3.56 3.97
C ALA A 104 -4.92 -3.19 5.46
N GLU A 105 -6.15 -3.04 5.96
CA GLU A 105 -6.46 -2.86 7.39
C GLU A 105 -6.53 -4.19 8.18
N GLY A 106 -6.18 -5.32 7.55
CA GLY A 106 -6.16 -6.65 8.19
C GLY A 106 -7.55 -7.30 8.36
N VAL A 107 -8.57 -6.78 7.67
CA VAL A 107 -9.95 -7.26 7.72
C VAL A 107 -10.32 -7.95 6.40
N SER A 108 -10.87 -9.16 6.45
CA SER A 108 -11.45 -9.80 5.26
C SER A 108 -12.95 -9.52 5.15
N SER A 109 -13.48 -9.40 3.93
CA SER A 109 -14.92 -9.26 3.67
C SER A 109 -15.39 -10.15 2.52
N ASP A 110 -16.07 -11.25 2.87
CA ASP A 110 -16.68 -12.15 1.91
C ASP A 110 -17.79 -11.46 1.08
N LYS A 111 -18.51 -10.51 1.69
CA LYS A 111 -19.53 -9.70 1.01
C LYS A 111 -18.92 -8.95 -0.16
N PHE A 112 -17.88 -8.14 0.07
CA PHE A 112 -17.28 -7.35 -1.01
C PHE A 112 -16.54 -8.22 -2.02
N LEU A 113 -15.86 -9.27 -1.58
CA LEU A 113 -15.23 -10.23 -2.49
C LEU A 113 -16.26 -10.88 -3.43
N SER A 114 -17.40 -11.33 -2.89
CA SER A 114 -18.45 -11.98 -3.67
C SER A 114 -19.16 -11.03 -4.63
N GLU A 115 -19.48 -9.80 -4.21
CA GLU A 115 -20.09 -8.80 -5.08
C GLU A 115 -19.14 -8.29 -6.16
N ALA A 116 -17.84 -8.15 -5.87
CA ALA A 116 -16.82 -7.86 -6.88
C ALA A 116 -16.78 -8.96 -7.96
N LYS A 117 -16.67 -10.24 -7.55
CA LYS A 117 -16.69 -11.40 -8.47
C LYS A 117 -17.95 -11.44 -9.34
N LYS A 118 -19.11 -11.23 -8.71
CA LYS A 118 -20.41 -11.21 -9.39
C LYS A 118 -20.47 -10.10 -10.44
N ASN A 119 -20.02 -8.90 -10.12
CA ASN A 119 -20.05 -7.77 -11.05
C ASN A 119 -18.98 -7.88 -12.15
N TYR A 120 -17.79 -8.41 -11.86
CA TYR A 120 -16.81 -8.76 -12.92
C TYR A 120 -17.38 -9.80 -13.89
N THR A 121 -18.06 -10.83 -13.38
CA THR A 121 -18.74 -11.82 -14.23
C THR A 121 -19.77 -11.16 -15.15
N LYS A 122 -20.58 -10.23 -14.62
CA LYS A 122 -21.56 -9.48 -15.42
C LYS A 122 -20.88 -8.57 -16.46
N ALA A 123 -19.82 -7.85 -16.08
CA ALA A 123 -19.06 -6.98 -16.97
C ALA A 123 -18.42 -7.79 -18.12
N SER A 124 -17.73 -8.88 -17.81
CA SER A 124 -17.06 -9.77 -18.78
C SER A 124 -18.04 -10.36 -19.81
N ARG A 125 -19.29 -10.65 -19.43
CA ARG A 125 -20.32 -11.16 -20.35
C ARG A 125 -20.73 -10.17 -21.44
N VAL A 126 -20.65 -8.87 -21.15
CA VAL A 126 -21.06 -7.80 -22.08
C VAL A 126 -19.88 -7.03 -22.69
N ALA A 127 -18.68 -7.26 -22.18
CA ALA A 127 -17.43 -6.65 -22.65
C ALA A 127 -17.12 -7.02 -24.11
N LYS A 128 -16.54 -6.08 -24.87
CA LYS A 128 -16.13 -6.26 -26.27
C LYS A 128 -14.71 -5.75 -26.51
N GLY A 129 -13.98 -6.43 -27.39
CA GLY A 129 -12.58 -6.08 -27.71
C GLY A 129 -11.72 -5.99 -26.45
N MET A 130 -10.90 -4.93 -26.37
CA MET A 130 -9.99 -4.65 -25.26
C MET A 130 -10.66 -4.63 -23.87
N GLN A 131 -11.95 -4.31 -23.80
CA GLN A 131 -12.71 -4.36 -22.54
C GLN A 131 -12.68 -5.74 -21.89
N LYS A 132 -12.65 -6.81 -22.70
CA LYS A 132 -12.58 -8.18 -22.17
C LYS A 132 -11.27 -8.40 -21.43
N ASP A 133 -10.17 -7.92 -21.99
CA ASP A 133 -8.84 -8.12 -21.45
C ASP A 133 -8.60 -7.23 -20.21
N GLN A 134 -9.06 -5.98 -20.24
CA GLN A 134 -9.10 -5.11 -19.05
C GLN A 134 -9.92 -5.74 -17.90
N CYS A 135 -11.10 -6.32 -18.19
CA CYS A 135 -11.88 -7.03 -17.19
C CYS A 135 -11.17 -8.27 -16.65
N LYS A 136 -10.53 -9.09 -17.50
CA LYS A 136 -9.75 -10.26 -17.05
C LYS A 136 -8.58 -9.85 -16.16
N LEU A 137 -7.87 -8.77 -16.47
CA LEU A 137 -6.76 -8.28 -15.64
C LEU A 137 -7.24 -7.90 -14.23
N LEU A 138 -8.32 -7.12 -14.14
CA LEU A 138 -8.91 -6.75 -12.86
C LEU A 138 -9.46 -7.96 -12.09
N GLU A 139 -10.11 -8.90 -12.79
CA GLU A 139 -10.62 -10.13 -12.19
C GLU A 139 -9.47 -11.02 -11.67
N ALA A 140 -8.38 -11.13 -12.43
CA ALA A 140 -7.18 -11.85 -12.02
C ALA A 140 -6.53 -11.18 -10.80
N ALA A 141 -6.43 -9.85 -10.76
CA ALA A 141 -5.93 -9.10 -9.61
C ALA A 141 -6.77 -9.37 -8.35
N LEU A 142 -8.10 -9.37 -8.45
CA LEU A 142 -8.99 -9.71 -7.34
C LEU A 142 -8.75 -11.13 -6.82
N PHE A 143 -8.66 -12.13 -7.72
CA PHE A 143 -8.39 -13.51 -7.31
C PHE A 143 -7.02 -13.65 -6.65
N ALA A 144 -5.99 -12.97 -7.18
CA ALA A 144 -4.65 -12.94 -6.58
C ALA A 144 -4.66 -12.29 -5.19
N ALA A 145 -5.37 -11.17 -5.03
CA ALA A 145 -5.51 -10.48 -3.75
C ALA A 145 -6.19 -11.39 -2.71
N SER A 146 -7.25 -12.09 -3.11
CA SER A 146 -7.98 -13.05 -2.26
C SER A 146 -7.28 -14.40 -2.03
N GLY A 147 -6.10 -14.62 -2.62
CA GLY A 147 -5.30 -15.83 -2.44
C GLY A 147 -5.64 -17.01 -3.36
N ASP A 148 -6.62 -16.90 -4.26
CA ASP A 148 -6.92 -17.93 -5.27
C ASP A 148 -5.97 -17.79 -6.48
N LEU A 149 -4.69 -18.07 -6.23
CA LEU A 149 -3.61 -17.87 -7.20
C LEU A 149 -3.80 -18.71 -8.48
N LYS A 150 -4.34 -19.93 -8.33
CA LYS A 150 -4.60 -20.83 -9.45
C LYS A 150 -5.63 -20.24 -10.40
N LYS A 151 -6.72 -19.69 -9.88
CA LYS A 151 -7.74 -19.06 -10.70
C LYS A 151 -7.26 -17.73 -11.28
N ALA A 152 -6.52 -16.96 -10.50
CA ALA A 152 -5.90 -15.71 -10.94
C ALA A 152 -5.01 -15.93 -12.17
N SER A 153 -4.07 -16.88 -12.09
CA SER A 153 -3.19 -17.26 -13.20
C SER A 153 -3.97 -17.74 -14.43
N LYS A 154 -4.96 -18.63 -14.26
CA LYS A 154 -5.79 -19.11 -15.37
C LYS A 154 -6.59 -18.01 -16.08
N ILE A 155 -6.98 -16.95 -15.38
CA ILE A 155 -7.66 -15.80 -15.98
C ILE A 155 -6.66 -14.91 -16.70
N PHE A 156 -5.51 -14.65 -16.07
CA PHE A 156 -4.44 -13.83 -16.65
C PHE A 156 -3.87 -14.43 -17.94
N GLU A 157 -3.72 -15.74 -18.03
CA GLU A 157 -3.28 -16.45 -19.25
C GLU A 157 -4.18 -16.21 -20.47
N LYS A 158 -5.44 -15.79 -20.25
CA LYS A 158 -6.39 -15.48 -21.32
C LYS A 158 -6.32 -14.03 -21.77
N VAL A 159 -5.48 -13.20 -21.17
CA VAL A 159 -5.30 -11.79 -21.54
C VAL A 159 -4.39 -11.75 -22.77
N GLU A 160 -4.87 -11.12 -23.83
CA GLU A 160 -4.06 -10.88 -25.03
C GLU A 160 -3.06 -9.74 -24.79
N GLN A 161 -1.91 -10.08 -24.20
CA GLN A 161 -0.92 -9.09 -23.74
C GLN A 161 -0.46 -8.13 -24.84
N ALA A 162 -0.30 -8.62 -26.07
CA ALA A 162 0.06 -7.80 -27.22
C ALA A 162 -1.03 -6.77 -27.57
N ALA A 163 -2.31 -7.13 -27.42
CA ALA A 163 -3.43 -6.21 -27.68
C ALA A 163 -3.60 -5.15 -26.58
N THR A 164 -3.08 -5.43 -25.38
CA THR A 164 -3.09 -4.49 -24.25
C THR A 164 -1.82 -3.65 -24.14
N PHE A 165 -0.80 -3.92 -24.96
CA PHE A 165 0.47 -3.22 -24.88
C PHE A 165 0.29 -1.75 -25.28
N GLY A 166 0.74 -0.83 -24.42
CA GLY A 166 0.57 0.62 -24.62
C GLY A 166 -0.79 1.18 -24.18
N ASP A 167 -1.71 0.35 -23.68
CA ASP A 167 -2.93 0.83 -23.04
C ASP A 167 -2.65 1.18 -21.58
N PHE A 168 -2.98 2.41 -21.18
CA PHE A 168 -2.77 2.91 -19.83
C PHE A 168 -3.47 2.04 -18.77
N ALA A 169 -4.77 1.78 -18.96
CA ALA A 169 -5.55 1.03 -17.98
C ALA A 169 -5.09 -0.42 -17.86
N ALA A 170 -4.71 -1.05 -18.97
CA ALA A 170 -4.16 -2.39 -18.93
C ALA A 170 -2.80 -2.44 -18.21
N ALA A 171 -1.94 -1.43 -18.37
CA ALA A 171 -0.69 -1.33 -17.61
C ALA A 171 -0.96 -1.22 -16.10
N GLU A 172 -1.90 -0.37 -15.67
CA GLU A 172 -2.32 -0.29 -14.26
C GLU A 172 -2.86 -1.64 -13.76
N HIS A 173 -3.76 -2.28 -14.50
CA HIS A 173 -4.37 -3.53 -14.06
C HIS A 173 -3.38 -4.70 -14.01
N ALA A 174 -2.40 -4.72 -14.93
CA ALA A 174 -1.29 -5.67 -14.89
C ALA A 174 -0.36 -5.42 -13.70
N ALA A 175 -0.10 -4.15 -13.35
CA ALA A 175 0.64 -3.80 -12.14
C ALA A 175 -0.09 -4.28 -10.88
N ALA A 176 -1.39 -4.02 -10.76
CA ALA A 176 -2.21 -4.47 -9.63
C ALA A 176 -2.20 -6.00 -9.48
N TYR A 177 -2.34 -6.73 -10.60
CA TYR A 177 -2.25 -8.19 -10.60
C TYR A 177 -0.89 -8.69 -10.07
N ASN A 178 0.21 -8.15 -10.58
CA ASN A 178 1.54 -8.56 -10.16
C ASN A 178 1.84 -8.17 -8.71
N ALA A 179 1.38 -7.00 -8.26
CA ALA A 179 1.49 -6.59 -6.87
C ALA A 179 0.70 -7.54 -5.95
N ALA A 180 -0.51 -7.93 -6.34
CA ALA A 180 -1.32 -8.89 -5.59
C ALA A 180 -0.69 -10.30 -5.50
N LEU A 181 0.16 -10.67 -6.47
CA LEU A 181 0.97 -11.89 -6.44
C LEU A 181 2.26 -11.76 -5.62
N GLY A 182 2.70 -10.54 -5.29
CA GLY A 182 4.03 -10.27 -4.75
C GLY A 182 5.16 -10.27 -5.80
N ASN A 183 4.81 -10.23 -7.10
CA ASN A 183 5.77 -10.13 -8.20
C ASN A 183 6.25 -8.68 -8.36
N VAL A 184 7.06 -8.20 -7.41
CA VAL A 184 7.45 -6.78 -7.29
C VAL A 184 8.05 -6.23 -8.59
N ASP A 185 8.98 -6.95 -9.21
CA ASP A 185 9.67 -6.47 -10.40
C ASP A 185 8.73 -6.28 -11.60
N GLU A 186 7.77 -7.18 -11.79
CA GLU A 186 6.79 -7.06 -12.87
C GLU A 186 5.75 -5.98 -12.54
N ALA A 187 5.37 -5.81 -11.27
CA ALA A 187 4.52 -4.70 -10.84
C ALA A 187 5.17 -3.35 -11.16
N VAL A 188 6.44 -3.17 -10.78
CA VAL A 188 7.23 -1.96 -11.06
C VAL A 188 7.39 -1.73 -12.57
N ARG A 189 7.66 -2.78 -13.36
CA ARG A 189 7.72 -2.64 -14.83
C ARG A 189 6.41 -2.14 -15.44
N ASN A 190 5.27 -2.66 -14.97
CA ASN A 190 3.97 -2.22 -15.48
C ASN A 190 3.60 -0.81 -14.99
N LEU A 191 3.99 -0.45 -13.77
CA LEU A 191 3.86 0.92 -13.25
C LEU A 191 4.69 1.92 -14.04
N GLN A 192 5.92 1.56 -14.41
CA GLN A 192 6.76 2.38 -15.27
C GLN A 192 6.09 2.64 -16.63
N ARG A 193 5.49 1.62 -17.25
CA ARG A 193 4.72 1.80 -18.49
C ARG A 193 3.50 2.71 -18.31
N ALA A 194 2.75 2.55 -17.21
CA ALA A 194 1.60 3.42 -16.92
C ALA A 194 2.05 4.87 -16.72
N TYR A 195 3.13 5.08 -15.97
CA TYR A 195 3.71 6.39 -15.69
C TYR A 195 4.24 7.07 -16.96
N GLU A 196 4.86 6.33 -17.88
CA GLU A 196 5.29 6.86 -19.18
C GLU A 196 4.13 7.39 -20.05
N ILE A 197 2.93 6.85 -19.86
CA ILE A 197 1.73 7.29 -20.60
C ILE A 197 1.04 8.46 -19.88
N ASP A 198 0.83 8.35 -18.57
CA ASP A 198 0.17 9.38 -17.76
C ASP A 198 0.78 9.42 -16.34
N PRO A 199 1.81 10.26 -16.13
CA PRO A 199 2.52 10.37 -14.86
C PRO A 199 1.62 10.79 -13.70
N GLU A 200 0.76 11.79 -13.92
CA GLU A 200 -0.07 12.38 -12.88
C GLU A 200 -1.10 11.38 -12.38
N LYS A 201 -1.83 10.75 -13.30
CA LYS A 201 -2.85 9.78 -12.96
C LYS A 201 -2.28 8.52 -12.33
N THR A 202 -1.13 8.04 -12.80
CA THR A 202 -0.43 6.91 -12.18
C THR A 202 -0.05 7.23 -10.73
N SER A 203 0.48 8.44 -10.51
CA SER A 203 0.90 8.89 -9.17
C SER A 203 -0.29 9.03 -8.22
N GLU A 204 -1.39 9.62 -8.68
CA GLU A 204 -2.64 9.72 -7.92
C GLU A 204 -3.15 8.32 -7.54
N TRP A 205 -3.22 7.40 -8.51
CA TRP A 205 -3.69 6.03 -8.28
C TRP A 205 -2.83 5.29 -7.26
N ILE A 206 -1.50 5.33 -7.38
CA ILE A 206 -0.57 4.72 -6.40
C ILE A 206 -0.80 5.29 -5.00
N PHE A 207 -1.00 6.60 -4.89
CA PHE A 207 -1.17 7.27 -3.60
C PHE A 207 -2.45 6.86 -2.89
N VAL A 208 -3.58 6.73 -3.61
CA VAL A 208 -4.88 6.43 -2.97
C VAL A 208 -5.22 4.95 -2.91
N SER A 209 -4.77 4.14 -3.87
CA SER A 209 -5.17 2.74 -4.00
C SER A 209 -4.43 1.82 -3.04
N ASP A 210 -5.09 0.74 -2.60
CA ASP A 210 -4.48 -0.31 -1.80
C ASP A 210 -3.98 -1.49 -2.65
N ASP A 211 -4.01 -1.40 -3.99
CA ASP A 211 -3.50 -2.44 -4.89
C ASP A 211 -2.08 -2.93 -4.55
N PHE A 212 -1.27 -2.05 -3.95
CA PHE A 212 0.15 -2.29 -3.65
C PHE A 212 0.43 -2.68 -2.21
N PHE A 213 -0.59 -2.90 -1.37
CA PHE A 213 -0.40 -3.14 0.07
C PHE A 213 0.55 -4.32 0.38
N LYS A 214 0.58 -5.36 -0.48
CA LYS A 214 1.49 -6.51 -0.34
C LYS A 214 2.95 -6.20 -0.64
N ILE A 215 3.23 -5.21 -1.48
CA ILE A 215 4.59 -4.86 -1.93
C ILE A 215 5.05 -3.50 -1.43
N GLN A 216 4.25 -2.81 -0.61
CA GLN A 216 4.45 -1.41 -0.23
C GLN A 216 5.79 -1.14 0.48
N ASN A 217 6.38 -2.16 1.09
CA ASN A 217 7.66 -2.07 1.82
C ASN A 217 8.84 -2.67 1.02
N GLU A 218 8.60 -3.14 -0.21
CA GLU A 218 9.64 -3.78 -1.02
C GLU A 218 10.63 -2.75 -1.55
N PRO A 219 11.96 -2.99 -1.46
CA PRO A 219 12.97 -2.00 -1.83
C PRO A 219 12.84 -1.43 -3.25
N SER A 220 12.55 -2.28 -4.24
CA SER A 220 12.41 -1.84 -5.63
C SER A 220 11.14 -1.01 -5.86
N PHE A 221 10.05 -1.32 -5.15
CA PHE A 221 8.84 -0.49 -5.16
C PHE A 221 9.09 0.87 -4.51
N LEU A 222 9.75 0.91 -3.34
CA LEU A 222 10.12 2.16 -2.67
C LEU A 222 11.09 3.02 -3.51
N GLU A 223 12.04 2.40 -4.21
CA GLU A 223 12.93 3.11 -5.13
C GLU A 223 12.15 3.74 -6.30
N MET A 224 11.18 3.01 -6.86
CA MET A 224 10.30 3.53 -7.91
C MET A 224 9.47 4.71 -7.41
N LEU A 225 8.88 4.63 -6.21
CA LEU A 225 8.14 5.76 -5.62
C LEU A 225 9.01 7.02 -5.52
N ARG A 226 10.27 6.88 -5.07
CA ARG A 226 11.23 7.99 -5.03
C ARG A 226 11.52 8.58 -6.40
N LYS A 227 11.68 7.73 -7.42
CA LYS A 227 11.89 8.18 -8.83
C LYS A 227 10.68 8.94 -9.36
N PHE A 228 9.48 8.55 -8.97
CA PHE A 228 8.23 9.22 -9.37
C PHE A 228 7.88 10.42 -8.49
N ALA A 229 8.70 10.74 -7.48
CA ALA A 229 8.44 11.76 -6.47
C ALA A 229 7.12 11.53 -5.70
N ILE A 230 6.78 10.27 -5.44
CA ILE A 230 5.62 9.86 -4.65
C ILE A 230 6.09 9.55 -3.22
N GLU A 231 5.43 10.14 -2.21
CA GLU A 231 5.69 9.83 -0.82
C GLU A 231 5.17 8.43 -0.46
N PRO A 232 5.97 7.56 0.19
CA PRO A 232 5.53 6.22 0.58
C PRO A 232 4.49 6.27 1.71
N LYS A 233 3.44 5.44 1.61
CA LYS A 233 2.35 5.36 2.60
C LYS A 233 2.82 5.00 4.01
N ASN A 234 3.81 4.11 4.10
CA ASN A 234 4.39 3.66 5.36
C ASN A 234 5.89 3.86 5.25
N GLU A 235 6.39 5.03 5.67
CA GLU A 235 7.80 5.09 6.04
C GLU A 235 7.98 4.17 7.24
N THR A 236 8.36 2.92 6.99
CA THR A 236 9.30 2.29 7.91
C THR A 236 10.56 3.11 7.76
N THR A 237 10.68 4.18 8.54
CA THR A 237 11.99 4.74 8.81
C THR A 237 12.78 3.55 9.33
N LEU A 238 13.76 3.10 8.56
CA LEU A 238 14.89 2.40 9.15
C LEU A 238 15.44 3.42 10.14
N SER A 239 14.96 3.36 11.39
CA SER A 239 15.75 3.79 12.52
C SER A 239 16.99 2.92 12.42
N ILE A 240 18.02 3.45 11.76
CA ILE A 240 19.37 3.09 12.12
C ILE A 240 19.36 3.45 13.61
N PRO A 241 19.37 2.48 14.54
CA PRO A 241 19.52 2.85 15.94
C PRO A 241 20.73 3.77 15.97
N ALA A 242 20.70 4.82 16.80
CA ALA A 242 21.89 5.59 17.09
C ALA A 242 22.88 4.68 17.85
N SER A 243 23.32 3.58 17.25
CA SER A 243 24.50 2.84 17.64
C SER A 243 25.63 3.83 17.43
N LYS A 244 26.08 4.36 18.56
CA LYS A 244 27.35 5.05 18.81
C LYS A 244 28.25 4.99 17.58
N LYS A 245 28.70 6.17 17.11
CA LYS A 245 29.77 6.39 16.11
C LYS A 245 30.40 5.08 15.67
N PRO A 246 30.32 4.66 14.39
CA PRO A 246 30.96 3.42 13.97
C PRO A 246 32.40 3.43 14.49
N ALA A 247 32.65 2.60 15.50
CA ALA A 247 33.99 2.25 15.84
C ALA A 247 34.42 1.44 14.62
N LEU A 248 35.28 2.04 13.80
CA LEU A 248 36.14 1.25 12.95
C LEU A 248 36.87 0.30 13.90
N GLU A 249 36.33 -0.90 14.10
CA GLU A 249 37.17 -2.03 14.46
C GLU A 249 38.09 -2.21 13.27
N ILE A 250 39.26 -1.63 13.41
CA ILE A 250 40.42 -2.02 12.63
C ILE A 250 40.65 -3.47 13.04
N ALA A 251 39.99 -4.39 12.33
CA ALA A 251 40.46 -5.77 12.26
C ALA A 251 41.96 -5.69 11.96
N GLU A 252 42.72 -6.43 12.75
CA GLU A 252 44.16 -6.39 12.91
C GLU A 252 44.95 -5.82 11.72
N PRO A 253 46.03 -5.04 11.98
CA PRO A 253 46.77 -4.38 10.93
C PRO A 253 47.12 -5.37 9.82
N SER A 254 46.53 -5.13 8.66
CA SER A 254 46.88 -5.77 7.40
C SER A 254 48.41 -5.91 7.31
N PRO A 255 48.95 -7.07 6.90
CA PRO A 255 50.39 -7.32 6.83
C PRO A 255 51.12 -6.37 5.87
N PHE A 256 50.40 -5.50 5.16
CA PHE A 256 50.94 -4.41 4.36
C PHE A 256 51.51 -3.23 5.18
N PHE A 257 51.22 -3.12 6.48
CA PHE A 257 51.93 -2.18 7.36
C PHE A 257 53.20 -2.80 7.94
N MET A 258 54.19 -3.05 7.08
CA MET A 258 55.54 -3.37 7.55
C MET A 258 56.15 -2.16 8.26
N LYS A 259 56.48 -2.34 9.54
CA LYS A 259 57.43 -1.49 10.27
C LYS A 259 58.78 -1.52 9.52
N GLY A 260 59.30 -0.34 9.16
CA GLY A 260 60.75 -0.16 8.97
C GLY A 260 61.25 0.15 7.55
N ILE A 261 60.48 0.82 6.69
CA ILE A 261 61.08 1.40 5.48
C ILE A 261 61.69 2.76 5.82
N ASN A 262 63.00 2.85 5.64
CA ASN A 262 63.82 4.05 5.76
C ASN A 262 63.39 5.05 4.66
N LEU A 263 62.44 5.93 4.97
CA LEU A 263 61.97 6.93 4.01
C LEU A 263 63.08 7.99 3.79
N PRO A 264 63.37 8.37 2.52
CA PRO A 264 64.40 9.37 2.24
C PRO A 264 64.02 10.72 2.86
N LYS A 265 64.95 11.30 3.62
CA LYS A 265 64.77 12.60 4.30
C LYS A 265 64.82 13.73 3.26
N TYR A 266 63.68 14.33 2.96
CA TYR A 266 63.62 15.55 2.15
C TYR A 266 63.84 16.80 3.01
N LYS A 267 64.81 17.63 2.62
CA LYS A 267 65.05 18.94 3.24
C LYS A 267 63.96 19.93 2.82
N ARG A 268 63.20 20.45 3.79
CA ARG A 268 62.28 21.58 3.59
C ARG A 268 63.06 22.85 3.22
N THR A 269 62.87 23.37 2.02
CA THR A 269 63.29 24.73 1.66
C THR A 269 62.28 25.74 2.21
N LYS A 270 62.76 26.72 2.98
CA LYS A 270 61.94 27.83 3.47
C LYS A 270 61.57 28.73 2.29
N ARG A 271 60.28 28.90 2.02
CA ARG A 271 59.80 29.99 1.14
C ARG A 271 60.14 31.32 1.82
N LYS A 272 60.94 32.16 1.13
CA LYS A 272 61.13 33.56 1.50
C LYS A 272 59.81 34.30 1.30
N LYS A 273 59.49 35.17 2.26
CA LYS A 273 58.37 36.12 2.20
C LYS A 273 58.56 37.09 1.05
#